data_AF-A0AB34IKV6-F1
#
_entry.id   AF-A0AB34IKV6-F1
#
_cell.length_a   1.000
_cell.length_b   1.000
_cell.length_c   1.000
_cell.angle_alpha   90.00
_cell.angle_beta   90.00
_cell.angle_gamma   90.00
#
_symmetry.space_group_name_H-M   'P 1'
#
loop_
_entity.id
_entity.type
_entity.pdbx_description
1 polymer ?
#
loop_
_entity_poly.entity_id
_entity_poly.type
_entity_poly.pdbx_seq_one_letter_code
_entity_poly.pdbx_strand_id
1 'polypeptide(L)'
;MHPPAAEASAGCADEAHVQAKRRALLAGLAFIRSLGAQLLRSETLAARHGADILIPFFVPLAGMAASDEEQLARQVASELAAAWHARARARALPPTASPSALLDLMQGIYSLEGVGRTDALLRQQLAERAARFGAVDFFRYDPRQGDPPRGLNEDCACGAKVARHALECAACRRAAVPMSQFDVWLEALVWSFHGCRMRIGLGCCFFEILRQIGGAFAKFYPKRSSLSRKELHYLCYALTHVIFTLNNFDERRLSPSLFPESVPAFMREQLVVAMNEDDPDMAGELLDCLKCLGEKGSHIQAAERFLLRSQSKLDGGWVCKGEADLFSRYHASLVAVAALLDHSYAGCAPVFEGAAEVLPEWFVSTTPIGEPSPSYTKPISCTLCDVDHTHEQDRQQAQDAVKASKTMAIQWPLPQQHKKTVALLPVMHRMQIREKLLADKVQQQTHTLRQKIRDADFERFVCGGSSAARIISGRGDGDARLDSEAHGLKLLRYASKHPPPLPPVRHTSGRSQENESTSWSASPRRHDLEQRRALSNRESRGTLKRQLIR
;
A
#
# COMPACT_ATOMS: atom_id res chain seq x y z
N MET A 1 -44.57 -49.13 -20.96
CA MET A 1 -44.25 -47.77 -21.44
C MET A 1 -43.08 -47.26 -20.60
N HIS A 2 -41.87 -47.28 -21.16
CA HIS A 2 -40.68 -46.70 -20.52
C HIS A 2 -40.75 -45.17 -20.66
N PRO A 3 -40.43 -44.39 -19.61
CA PRO A 3 -40.33 -42.94 -19.76
C PRO A 3 -39.16 -42.59 -20.69
N PRO A 4 -39.32 -41.63 -21.61
CA PRO A 4 -38.30 -41.32 -22.61
C PRO A 4 -37.26 -40.30 -22.10
N ALA A 5 -35.99 -40.60 -22.35
CA ALA A 5 -34.92 -39.73 -22.86
C ALA A 5 -34.62 -38.32 -22.28
N ALA A 6 -35.30 -37.85 -21.23
CA ALA A 6 -35.04 -36.50 -20.68
C ALA A 6 -33.71 -36.38 -19.91
N GLU A 7 -33.26 -37.47 -19.27
CA GLU A 7 -32.06 -37.46 -18.41
C GLU A 7 -30.73 -37.38 -19.19
N ALA A 8 -30.69 -37.84 -20.45
CA ALA A 8 -29.46 -37.80 -21.25
C ALA A 8 -29.08 -36.39 -21.75
N SER A 9 -30.03 -35.46 -21.85
CA SER A 9 -29.77 -34.10 -22.35
C SER A 9 -29.20 -33.15 -21.29
N ALA A 10 -29.52 -33.38 -20.01
CA ALA A 10 -29.07 -32.55 -18.90
C ALA A 10 -27.56 -32.69 -18.64
N GLY A 11 -27.00 -33.90 -18.77
CA GLY A 11 -25.56 -34.15 -18.59
C GLY A 11 -24.68 -33.46 -19.64
N CYS A 12 -25.13 -33.39 -20.90
CA CYS A 12 -24.35 -32.78 -21.99
C CYS A 12 -24.29 -31.24 -21.88
N ALA A 13 -25.36 -30.59 -21.41
CA ALA A 13 -25.40 -29.14 -21.25
C ALA A 13 -24.49 -28.66 -20.11
N ASP A 14 -24.41 -29.44 -19.03
CA ASP A 14 -23.55 -29.16 -17.89
C ASP A 14 -22.07 -29.29 -18.26
N GLU A 15 -21.70 -30.36 -18.99
CA GLU A 15 -20.33 -30.56 -19.47
C GLU A 15 -19.88 -29.43 -20.42
N ALA A 16 -20.75 -28.99 -21.35
CA ALA A 16 -20.44 -27.90 -22.25
C ALA A 16 -20.19 -26.57 -21.52
N HIS A 17 -20.97 -26.29 -20.46
CA HIS A 17 -20.79 -25.11 -19.61
C HIS A 17 -19.47 -25.19 -18.82
N VAL A 18 -19.18 -26.33 -18.19
CA VAL A 18 -17.93 -26.57 -17.46
C VAL A 18 -16.72 -26.37 -18.38
N GLN A 19 -16.76 -26.92 -19.60
CA GLN A 19 -15.68 -26.73 -20.57
C GLN A 19 -15.55 -25.28 -21.08
N ALA A 20 -16.67 -24.57 -21.24
CA ALA A 20 -16.65 -23.16 -21.60
C ALA A 20 -16.05 -22.29 -20.48
N LYS A 21 -16.44 -22.55 -19.23
CA LYS A 21 -15.89 -21.93 -18.02
C LYS A 21 -14.39 -22.16 -17.90
N ARG A 22 -13.95 -23.41 -18.06
CA ARG A 22 -12.54 -23.80 -18.08
C ARG A 22 -11.74 -23.02 -19.14
N ARG A 23 -12.21 -23.00 -20.39
CA ARG A 23 -11.54 -22.24 -21.48
C ARG A 23 -11.46 -20.75 -21.17
N ALA A 24 -12.54 -20.17 -20.63
CA ALA A 24 -12.56 -18.75 -20.27
C ALA A 24 -11.57 -18.43 -19.16
N LEU A 25 -11.49 -19.26 -18.11
CA LEU A 25 -10.51 -19.13 -17.03
C LEU A 25 -9.07 -19.15 -17.54
N LEU A 26 -8.72 -20.15 -18.37
CA LEU A 26 -7.37 -20.26 -18.92
C LEU A 26 -6.98 -19.05 -19.79
N ALA A 27 -7.91 -18.58 -20.62
CA ALA A 27 -7.70 -17.37 -21.44
C ALA A 27 -7.57 -16.11 -20.58
N GLY A 28 -8.38 -15.98 -19.54
CA GLY A 28 -8.33 -14.89 -18.57
C GLY A 28 -7.01 -14.84 -17.79
N LEU A 29 -6.55 -15.98 -17.28
CA LEU A 29 -5.28 -16.09 -16.58
C LEU A 29 -4.09 -15.76 -17.50
N ALA A 30 -4.12 -16.21 -18.76
CA ALA A 30 -3.11 -15.85 -19.75
C ALA A 30 -3.11 -14.33 -20.02
N PHE A 31 -4.28 -13.71 -20.11
CA PHE A 31 -4.44 -12.26 -20.26
C PHE A 31 -3.87 -11.50 -19.05
N ILE A 32 -4.27 -11.86 -17.83
CA ILE A 32 -3.79 -11.26 -16.57
C ILE A 32 -2.27 -11.37 -16.48
N ARG A 33 -1.70 -12.55 -16.77
CA ARG A 33 -0.24 -12.76 -16.80
C ARG A 33 0.46 -11.80 -17.75
N SER A 34 -0.04 -11.71 -18.99
CA SER A 34 0.56 -10.88 -20.04
C SER A 34 0.46 -9.38 -19.72
N LEU A 35 -0.76 -8.92 -19.39
CA LEU A 35 -1.03 -7.52 -19.10
C LEU A 35 -0.38 -7.07 -17.79
N GLY A 36 -0.42 -7.89 -16.74
CA GLY A 36 0.25 -7.61 -15.46
C GLY A 36 1.76 -7.44 -15.66
N ALA A 37 2.40 -8.32 -16.45
CA ALA A 37 3.80 -8.16 -16.80
C ALA A 37 4.07 -6.88 -17.61
N GLN A 38 3.16 -6.47 -18.50
CA GLN A 38 3.27 -5.21 -19.25
C GLN A 38 3.14 -3.99 -18.33
N LEU A 39 2.19 -4.00 -17.40
CA LEU A 39 1.98 -2.93 -16.43
C LEU A 39 3.23 -2.78 -15.54
N LEU A 40 3.80 -3.88 -15.07
CA LEU A 40 5.03 -3.88 -14.24
C LEU A 40 6.29 -3.38 -14.99
N ARG A 41 6.33 -3.50 -16.32
CA ARG A 41 7.40 -2.92 -17.16
C ARG A 41 7.30 -1.41 -17.31
N SER A 42 6.09 -0.84 -17.20
CA SER A 42 5.89 0.61 -17.29
C SER A 42 6.19 1.26 -15.95
N GLU A 43 7.17 2.17 -15.88
CA GLU A 43 7.52 2.81 -14.61
C GLU A 43 6.36 3.60 -14.00
N THR A 44 5.61 4.32 -14.83
CA THR A 44 4.46 5.13 -14.40
C THR A 44 3.31 4.26 -13.93
N LEU A 45 2.96 3.20 -14.67
CA LEU A 45 1.83 2.34 -14.30
C LEU A 45 2.19 1.46 -13.11
N ALA A 46 3.40 0.90 -13.06
CA ALA A 46 3.87 0.13 -11.91
C ALA A 46 3.99 0.98 -10.64
N ALA A 47 4.31 2.28 -10.76
CA ALA A 47 4.33 3.17 -9.60
C ALA A 47 2.93 3.49 -9.08
N ARG A 48 1.89 3.41 -9.92
CA ARG A 48 0.51 3.75 -9.56
C ARG A 48 -0.33 2.54 -9.16
N HIS A 49 -0.09 1.39 -9.78
CA HIS A 49 -0.93 0.19 -9.69
C HIS A 49 -0.13 -1.09 -9.42
N GLY A 50 1.20 -0.98 -9.22
CA GLY A 50 2.09 -2.12 -9.12
C GLY A 50 1.69 -3.12 -8.03
N ALA A 51 1.24 -2.60 -6.89
CA ALA A 51 0.78 -3.42 -5.77
C ALA A 51 -0.64 -3.98 -6.00
N ASP A 52 -1.53 -3.18 -6.61
CA ASP A 52 -2.88 -3.62 -6.97
C ASP A 52 -2.87 -4.80 -7.95
N ILE A 53 -1.89 -4.83 -8.85
CA ILE A 53 -1.65 -5.96 -9.77
C ILE A 53 -1.38 -7.27 -9.02
N LEU A 54 -1.01 -7.21 -7.73
CA LEU A 54 -0.78 -8.36 -6.86
C LEU A 54 -1.95 -8.70 -5.92
N ILE A 55 -3.00 -7.86 -5.84
CA ILE A 55 -4.27 -8.23 -5.18
C ILE A 55 -4.86 -9.55 -5.69
N PRO A 56 -4.75 -9.92 -6.99
CA PRO A 56 -5.28 -11.18 -7.53
C PRO A 56 -4.97 -12.50 -6.82
N PHE A 57 -4.07 -12.51 -5.85
CA PHE A 57 -3.43 -13.73 -5.38
C PHE A 57 -3.88 -14.18 -4.00
N PHE A 58 -5.04 -13.71 -3.58
CA PHE A 58 -5.83 -14.31 -2.50
C PHE A 58 -6.83 -15.35 -2.98
N VAL A 59 -7.00 -15.51 -4.31
CA VAL A 59 -7.63 -16.70 -4.90
C VAL A 59 -7.03 -17.94 -4.23
N PRO A 60 -7.86 -18.81 -3.62
CA PRO A 60 -7.41 -19.71 -2.57
C PRO A 60 -6.27 -20.60 -3.05
N LEU A 61 -5.06 -20.28 -2.58
CA LEU A 61 -3.88 -21.12 -2.75
C LEU A 61 -3.95 -22.38 -1.86
N ALA A 62 -5.08 -22.60 -1.18
CA ALA A 62 -5.14 -23.31 0.09
C ALA A 62 -5.98 -24.60 0.05
N GLY A 63 -6.30 -25.11 -1.15
CA GLY A 63 -6.80 -26.48 -1.34
C GLY A 63 -5.67 -27.51 -1.49
N MET A 64 -5.77 -28.63 -0.75
CA MET A 64 -4.85 -29.79 -0.83
C MET A 64 -4.86 -30.52 -2.18
N ALA A 65 -5.91 -30.35 -2.99
CA ALA A 65 -6.09 -31.00 -4.29
C ALA A 65 -6.52 -29.95 -5.31
N ALA A 66 -5.57 -29.14 -5.74
CA ALA A 66 -5.90 -28.00 -6.57
C ALA A 66 -6.06 -28.36 -8.04
N SER A 67 -7.08 -27.78 -8.68
CA SER A 67 -7.33 -27.96 -10.10
C SER A 67 -6.19 -27.39 -10.96
N ASP A 68 -6.12 -27.78 -12.23
CA ASP A 68 -5.13 -27.24 -13.18
C ASP A 68 -5.25 -25.69 -13.29
N GLU A 69 -6.48 -25.17 -13.21
CA GLU A 69 -6.77 -23.73 -13.26
C GLU A 69 -6.25 -23.02 -12.01
N GLU A 70 -6.48 -23.58 -10.82
CA GLU A 70 -5.94 -23.05 -9.58
C GLU A 70 -4.42 -23.08 -9.61
N GLN A 71 -3.79 -24.17 -10.07
CA GLN A 71 -2.33 -24.27 -10.21
C GLN A 71 -1.78 -23.19 -11.16
N LEU A 72 -2.43 -22.97 -12.30
CA LEU A 72 -2.05 -21.90 -13.23
C LEU A 72 -2.21 -20.52 -12.58
N ALA A 73 -3.30 -20.28 -11.85
CA ALA A 73 -3.49 -19.03 -11.11
C ALA A 73 -2.35 -18.78 -10.11
N ARG A 74 -1.92 -19.80 -9.36
CA ARG A 74 -0.74 -19.70 -8.46
C ARG A 74 0.56 -19.42 -9.20
N GLN A 75 0.72 -20.00 -10.38
CA GLN A 75 1.91 -19.74 -11.19
C GLN A 75 1.93 -18.27 -11.63
N VAL A 76 0.82 -17.76 -12.16
CA VAL A 76 0.69 -16.34 -12.55
C VAL A 76 0.95 -15.44 -11.34
N ALA A 77 0.43 -15.81 -10.17
CA ALA A 77 0.70 -15.16 -8.89
C ALA A 77 2.18 -15.02 -8.57
N SER A 78 2.87 -16.15 -8.53
CA SER A 78 4.28 -16.21 -8.16
C SER A 78 5.15 -15.44 -9.14
N GLU A 79 4.81 -15.46 -10.44
CA GLU A 79 5.52 -14.72 -11.48
C GLU A 79 5.35 -13.20 -11.35
N LEU A 80 4.11 -12.70 -11.21
CA LEU A 80 3.89 -11.26 -11.05
C LEU A 80 4.45 -10.76 -9.71
N ALA A 81 4.31 -11.53 -8.63
CA ALA A 81 4.89 -11.20 -7.33
C ALA A 81 6.42 -11.15 -7.38
N ALA A 82 7.07 -12.10 -8.08
CA ALA A 82 8.51 -12.08 -8.27
C ALA A 82 8.97 -10.87 -9.10
N ALA A 83 8.25 -10.53 -10.17
CA ALA A 83 8.55 -9.36 -11.00
C ALA A 83 8.40 -8.04 -10.22
N TRP A 84 7.31 -7.90 -9.45
CA TRP A 84 7.10 -6.76 -8.57
C TRP A 84 8.19 -6.70 -7.48
N HIS A 85 8.53 -7.81 -6.85
CA HIS A 85 9.54 -7.87 -5.78
C HIS A 85 10.93 -7.46 -6.28
N ALA A 86 11.34 -7.94 -7.45
CA ALA A 86 12.59 -7.53 -8.08
C ALA A 86 12.65 -6.00 -8.29
N ARG A 87 11.54 -5.41 -8.74
CA ARG A 87 11.40 -3.96 -8.91
C ARG A 87 11.42 -3.21 -7.58
N ALA A 88 10.70 -3.71 -6.58
CA ALA A 88 10.64 -3.13 -5.24
C ALA A 88 12.03 -3.12 -4.58
N ARG A 89 12.81 -4.21 -4.67
CA ARG A 89 14.17 -4.28 -4.12
C ARG A 89 15.17 -3.36 -4.82
N ALA A 90 15.02 -3.16 -6.12
CA ALA A 90 15.87 -2.23 -6.87
C ALA A 90 15.66 -0.77 -6.42
N ARG A 91 14.51 -0.47 -5.79
CA ARG A 91 14.16 0.84 -5.27
C ARG A 91 14.32 0.85 -3.76
N ALA A 92 15.41 1.45 -3.27
CA ALA A 92 15.46 1.80 -1.85
C ALA A 92 14.27 2.72 -1.54
N LEU A 93 13.41 2.32 -0.60
CA LEU A 93 12.29 3.17 -0.19
C LEU A 93 12.88 4.48 0.35
N PRO A 94 12.56 5.65 -0.21
CA PRO A 94 13.18 6.89 0.25
C PRO A 94 12.81 7.13 1.72
N PRO A 95 13.70 7.72 2.54
CA PRO A 95 13.36 8.12 3.91
C PRO A 95 12.15 9.05 3.99
N THR A 96 11.81 9.72 2.89
CA THR A 96 10.71 10.68 2.71
C THR A 96 9.54 10.08 1.92
N ALA A 97 9.39 8.76 1.88
CA ALA A 97 8.25 8.11 1.22
C ALA A 97 6.92 8.67 1.75
N SER A 98 6.00 8.97 0.83
CA SER A 98 4.67 9.47 1.17
C SER A 98 3.80 8.35 1.76
N PRO A 99 2.71 8.67 2.49
CA PRO A 99 1.76 7.69 2.99
C PRO A 99 1.25 6.73 1.90
N SER A 100 0.86 7.26 0.73
CA SER A 100 0.40 6.45 -0.41
C SER A 100 1.47 5.46 -0.89
N ALA A 101 2.74 5.88 -1.03
CA ALA A 101 3.80 4.96 -1.41
C ALA A 101 4.07 3.86 -0.36
N LEU A 102 3.77 4.14 0.92
CA LEU A 102 3.85 3.13 1.98
C LEU A 102 2.67 2.14 1.93
N LEU A 103 1.46 2.62 1.62
CA LEU A 103 0.28 1.75 1.42
C LEU A 103 0.48 0.80 0.24
N ASP A 104 0.97 1.32 -0.90
CA ASP A 104 1.30 0.51 -2.06
C ASP A 104 2.36 -0.56 -1.71
N LEU A 105 3.41 -0.17 -0.99
CA LEU A 105 4.43 -1.13 -0.56
C LEU A 105 3.85 -2.19 0.40
N MET A 106 2.99 -1.79 1.34
CA MET A 106 2.35 -2.67 2.30
C MET A 106 1.57 -3.77 1.61
N GLN A 107 0.68 -3.41 0.69
CA GLN A 107 -0.11 -4.36 -0.08
C GLN A 107 0.75 -5.29 -0.92
N GLY A 108 1.78 -4.76 -1.59
CA GLY A 108 2.67 -5.59 -2.38
C GLY A 108 3.47 -6.59 -1.52
N ILE A 109 3.91 -6.21 -0.32
CA ILE A 109 4.53 -7.16 0.63
C ILE A 109 3.49 -8.17 1.12
N TYR A 110 2.26 -7.75 1.41
CA TYR A 110 1.19 -8.64 1.85
C TYR A 110 0.91 -9.74 0.80
N SER A 111 0.76 -9.35 -0.47
CA SER A 111 0.59 -10.29 -1.58
C SER A 111 1.82 -11.18 -1.81
N LEU A 112 3.03 -10.63 -1.62
CA LEU A 112 4.28 -11.39 -1.73
C LEU A 112 4.33 -12.51 -0.65
N GLU A 113 3.95 -12.18 0.58
CA GLU A 113 3.86 -13.15 1.68
C GLU A 113 2.79 -14.21 1.41
N GLY A 114 1.67 -13.83 0.79
CA GLY A 114 0.62 -14.74 0.35
C GLY A 114 1.11 -15.85 -0.58
N VAL A 115 2.07 -15.56 -1.46
CA VAL A 115 2.70 -16.57 -2.35
C VAL A 115 3.94 -17.23 -1.75
N GLY A 116 4.13 -17.14 -0.43
CA GLY A 116 5.23 -17.79 0.30
C GLY A 116 6.59 -17.10 0.15
N ARG A 117 6.62 -15.82 -0.25
CA ARG A 117 7.86 -15.04 -0.38
C ARG A 117 7.90 -13.95 0.69
N THR A 118 8.99 -13.84 1.43
CA THR A 118 9.14 -12.83 2.49
C THR A 118 10.31 -11.90 2.20
N ASP A 119 10.18 -10.63 2.58
CA ASP A 119 11.28 -9.66 2.56
C ASP A 119 11.30 -8.89 3.87
N ALA A 120 12.06 -9.42 4.83
CA ALA A 120 12.15 -8.84 6.18
C ALA A 120 12.71 -7.41 6.17
N LEU A 121 13.59 -7.08 5.22
CA LEU A 121 14.16 -5.74 5.11
C LEU A 121 13.09 -4.74 4.65
N LEU A 122 12.34 -5.06 3.59
CA LEU A 122 11.23 -4.21 3.12
C LEU A 122 10.15 -4.06 4.19
N ARG A 123 9.81 -5.14 4.91
CA ARG A 123 8.83 -5.10 6.01
C ARG A 123 9.29 -4.21 7.16
N GLN A 124 10.53 -4.33 7.61
CA GLN A 124 11.10 -3.46 8.64
C GLN A 124 11.09 -2.00 8.19
N GLN A 125 11.52 -1.76 6.95
CA GLN A 125 11.56 -0.45 6.32
C GLN A 125 10.18 0.22 6.23
N LEU A 126 9.15 -0.56 5.93
CA LEU A 126 7.77 -0.11 5.90
C LEU A 126 7.31 0.26 7.31
N ALA A 127 7.47 -0.63 8.29
CA ALA A 127 7.06 -0.39 9.68
C ALA A 127 7.71 0.88 10.27
N GLU A 128 9.04 1.04 10.10
CA GLU A 128 9.78 2.20 10.60
C GLU A 128 9.34 3.53 9.96
N ARG A 129 8.92 3.51 8.69
CA ARG A 129 8.48 4.73 7.98
C ARG A 129 7.01 5.03 8.22
N ALA A 130 6.15 4.00 8.28
CA ALA A 130 4.73 4.14 8.56
C ALA A 130 4.46 4.75 9.95
N ALA A 131 5.28 4.41 10.94
CA ALA A 131 5.18 4.93 12.31
C ALA A 131 5.30 6.47 12.44
N ARG A 132 5.63 7.20 11.36
CA ARG A 132 5.71 8.67 11.34
C ARG A 132 4.40 9.35 11.03
N PHE A 133 3.44 8.60 10.50
CA PHE A 133 2.17 9.11 10.02
C PHE A 133 1.03 8.70 10.95
N GLY A 134 -0.11 9.39 10.87
CA GLY A 134 -1.34 9.05 11.58
C GLY A 134 -2.48 8.69 10.63
N ALA A 135 -3.65 8.40 11.20
CA ALA A 135 -4.85 8.03 10.45
C ALA A 135 -5.20 9.04 9.35
N VAL A 136 -5.09 10.34 9.64
CA VAL A 136 -5.39 11.41 8.67
C VAL A 136 -4.46 11.39 7.46
N ASP A 137 -3.19 11.02 7.66
CA ASP A 137 -2.20 10.97 6.57
C ASP A 137 -2.49 9.81 5.61
N PHE A 138 -2.93 8.66 6.14
CA PHE A 138 -3.24 7.46 5.36
C PHE A 138 -4.65 7.48 4.77
N PHE A 139 -5.65 7.87 5.56
CA PHE A 139 -7.07 7.73 5.22
C PHE A 139 -7.74 9.05 4.83
N ARG A 140 -7.02 10.19 4.90
CA ARG A 140 -7.57 11.55 4.69
C ARG A 140 -8.54 12.03 5.78
N TYR A 141 -8.81 11.20 6.80
CA TYR A 141 -9.60 11.53 7.98
C TYR A 141 -9.17 10.69 9.19
N ASP A 142 -9.62 11.04 10.40
CA ASP A 142 -9.42 10.24 11.60
C ASP A 142 -10.74 9.53 11.95
N PRO A 143 -10.83 8.20 11.80
CA PRO A 143 -12.04 7.44 12.10
C PRO A 143 -12.51 7.55 13.55
N ARG A 144 -11.61 7.87 14.48
CA ARG A 144 -12.00 8.07 15.89
C ARG A 144 -12.75 9.38 16.11
N GLN A 145 -12.69 10.30 15.14
CA GLN A 145 -13.35 11.61 15.18
C GLN A 145 -14.68 11.63 14.41
N GLY A 146 -15.08 10.52 13.81
CA GLY A 146 -16.36 10.37 13.10
C GLY A 146 -16.22 10.12 11.60
N ASP A 147 -17.30 10.40 10.86
CA ASP A 147 -17.41 10.13 9.43
C ASP A 147 -16.38 10.92 8.59
N PRO A 148 -15.95 10.39 7.42
CA PRO A 148 -15.17 11.12 6.44
C PRO A 148 -15.80 12.48 6.13
N PRO A 149 -15.01 13.57 6.12
CA PRO A 149 -15.56 14.88 5.81
C PRO A 149 -16.05 14.95 4.34
N ARG A 150 -17.10 15.74 4.11
CA ARG A 150 -17.59 16.01 2.75
C ARG A 150 -16.62 16.89 1.95
N GLY A 151 -16.67 16.73 0.62
CA GLY A 151 -15.90 17.53 -0.33
C GLY A 151 -14.41 17.22 -0.34
N LEU A 152 -14.03 16.00 0.03
CA LEU A 152 -12.70 15.48 -0.24
C LEU A 152 -12.49 15.32 -1.75
N ASN A 153 -11.23 15.44 -2.16
CA ASN A 153 -10.80 15.30 -3.54
C ASN A 153 -9.68 14.25 -3.60
N GLU A 154 -9.58 13.55 -4.73
CA GLU A 154 -8.44 12.71 -5.04
C GLU A 154 -7.16 13.55 -5.09
N ASP A 155 -6.02 12.87 -4.98
CA ASP A 155 -4.75 13.53 -5.28
C ASP A 155 -4.70 13.85 -6.78
N CYS A 156 -4.19 15.03 -7.13
CA CYS A 156 -4.10 15.39 -8.53
C CYS A 156 -3.09 14.48 -9.25
N ALA A 157 -3.30 14.19 -10.54
CA ALA A 157 -2.37 13.42 -11.35
C ALA A 157 -0.95 14.05 -11.48
N CYS A 158 -0.73 15.29 -11.00
CA CYS A 158 0.62 15.85 -10.83
C CYS A 158 1.29 15.50 -9.49
N GLY A 159 0.63 14.73 -8.62
CA GLY A 159 1.06 14.35 -7.27
C GLY A 159 0.70 15.35 -6.16
N ALA A 160 0.11 16.50 -6.49
CA ALA A 160 -0.27 17.49 -5.50
C ALA A 160 -1.57 17.11 -4.76
N LYS A 161 -1.58 17.31 -3.44
CA LYS A 161 -2.81 17.26 -2.63
C LYS A 161 -3.77 18.36 -3.06
N VAL A 162 -5.04 18.01 -3.26
CA VAL A 162 -6.09 18.96 -3.62
C VAL A 162 -6.88 19.33 -2.37
N ALA A 163 -7.00 20.63 -2.10
CA ALA A 163 -7.74 21.10 -0.93
C ALA A 163 -9.22 20.70 -1.00
N ARG A 164 -9.86 20.58 0.17
CA ARG A 164 -11.29 20.27 0.26
C ARG A 164 -12.12 21.32 -0.47
N HIS A 165 -13.16 20.87 -1.17
CA HIS A 165 -14.07 21.69 -1.98
C HIS A 165 -13.40 22.49 -3.10
N ALA A 166 -12.09 22.32 -3.34
CA ALA A 166 -11.43 22.95 -4.46
C ALA A 166 -11.96 22.37 -5.77
N LEU A 167 -12.19 23.23 -6.75
CA LEU A 167 -12.66 22.85 -8.08
C LEU A 167 -11.50 22.45 -9.01
N GLU A 168 -10.28 22.86 -8.66
CA GLU A 168 -9.06 22.61 -9.45
C GLU A 168 -7.83 22.47 -8.55
N CYS A 169 -6.81 21.80 -9.06
CA CYS A 169 -5.51 21.67 -8.42
C CYS A 169 -4.77 23.02 -8.42
N ALA A 170 -4.33 23.50 -7.25
CA ALA A 170 -3.57 24.73 -7.13
C ALA A 170 -2.23 24.71 -7.91
N ALA A 171 -1.62 23.53 -8.06
CA ALA A 171 -0.32 23.39 -8.71
C ALA A 171 -0.39 23.35 -10.25
N CYS A 172 -1.37 22.65 -10.83
CA CYS A 172 -1.43 22.44 -12.28
C CYS A 172 -2.75 22.85 -12.95
N ARG A 173 -3.70 23.41 -12.18
CA ARG A 173 -5.00 23.92 -12.65
C ARG A 173 -5.92 22.88 -13.30
N ARG A 174 -5.58 21.58 -13.24
CA ARG A 174 -6.50 20.50 -13.65
C ARG A 174 -7.71 20.48 -12.72
N ALA A 175 -8.88 20.16 -13.27
CA ALA A 175 -10.10 19.98 -12.48
C ALA A 175 -9.87 18.94 -11.37
N ALA A 176 -10.38 19.26 -10.17
CA ALA A 176 -10.35 18.35 -9.04
C ALA A 176 -11.32 17.19 -9.28
N VAL A 177 -10.95 15.99 -8.81
CA VAL A 177 -11.82 14.83 -8.87
C VAL A 177 -12.43 14.61 -7.48
N PRO A 178 -13.74 14.83 -7.29
CA PRO A 178 -14.37 14.71 -5.98
C PRO A 178 -14.54 13.24 -5.58
N MET A 179 -14.16 12.94 -4.35
CA MET A 179 -14.32 11.61 -3.74
C MET A 179 -15.69 11.47 -3.06
N SER A 180 -16.29 10.29 -3.19
CA SER A 180 -17.47 9.91 -2.42
C SER A 180 -17.07 9.59 -0.97
N GLN A 181 -17.96 9.76 0.01
CA GLN A 181 -17.67 9.28 1.37
C GLN A 181 -17.51 7.75 1.41
N PHE A 182 -18.27 7.04 0.56
CA PHE A 182 -18.16 5.59 0.39
C PHE A 182 -16.79 5.16 -0.14
N ASP A 183 -16.20 5.97 -1.01
CA ASP A 183 -14.86 5.73 -1.57
C ASP A 183 -13.78 5.90 -0.50
N VAL A 184 -13.88 6.96 0.31
CA VAL A 184 -12.95 7.18 1.43
C VAL A 184 -13.07 6.08 2.50
N TRP A 185 -14.29 5.63 2.80
CA TRP A 185 -14.51 4.48 3.69
C TRP A 185 -13.93 3.19 3.13
N LEU A 186 -14.16 2.91 1.85
CA LEU A 186 -13.64 1.75 1.14
C LEU A 186 -12.11 1.71 1.20
N GLU A 187 -11.43 2.81 0.82
CA GLU A 187 -9.97 2.91 0.91
C GLU A 187 -9.50 2.66 2.35
N ALA A 188 -10.12 3.32 3.33
CA ALA A 188 -9.74 3.16 4.73
C ALA A 188 -9.93 1.71 5.24
N LEU A 189 -10.98 1.01 4.77
CA LEU A 189 -11.25 -0.38 5.13
C LEU A 189 -10.15 -1.31 4.62
N VAL A 190 -9.83 -1.20 3.33
CA VAL A 190 -8.79 -2.03 2.68
C VAL A 190 -7.43 -1.78 3.31
N TRP A 191 -7.06 -0.51 3.50
CA TRP A 191 -5.76 -0.16 4.05
C TRP A 191 -5.62 -0.54 5.52
N SER A 192 -6.64 -0.28 6.35
CA SER A 192 -6.62 -0.70 7.76
C SER A 192 -6.61 -2.23 7.89
N PHE A 193 -7.30 -2.96 7.01
CA PHE A 193 -7.21 -4.41 6.93
C PHE A 193 -5.77 -4.89 6.72
N HIS A 194 -5.08 -4.38 5.70
CA HIS A 194 -3.68 -4.74 5.42
C HIS A 194 -2.76 -4.36 6.58
N GLY A 195 -2.93 -3.16 7.16
CA GLY A 195 -2.20 -2.71 8.34
C GLY A 195 -2.34 -3.68 9.51
N CYS A 196 -3.58 -4.07 9.83
CA CYS A 196 -3.86 -5.04 10.90
C CYS A 196 -3.26 -6.43 10.59
N ARG A 197 -3.43 -6.95 9.36
CA ARG A 197 -2.88 -8.26 8.95
C ARG A 197 -1.35 -8.31 9.03
N MET A 198 -0.69 -7.23 8.65
CA MET A 198 0.76 -7.11 8.65
C MET A 198 1.34 -6.64 9.97
N ARG A 199 0.49 -6.24 10.93
CA ARG A 199 0.87 -5.61 12.20
C ARG A 199 1.63 -4.29 12.01
N ILE A 200 1.15 -3.44 11.10
CA ILE A 200 1.68 -2.11 10.82
C ILE A 200 0.61 -1.09 11.20
N GLY A 201 0.90 -0.27 12.22
CA GLY A 201 -0.03 0.75 12.70
C GLY A 201 -0.21 1.88 11.68
N LEU A 202 -1.45 2.11 11.28
CA LEU A 202 -1.85 3.21 10.40
C LEU A 202 -2.59 4.32 11.15
N GLY A 203 -2.60 4.26 12.49
CA GLY A 203 -3.23 5.24 13.37
C GLY A 203 -4.70 4.95 13.70
N CYS A 204 -5.30 3.91 13.13
CA CYS A 204 -6.56 3.33 13.59
C CYS A 204 -6.65 1.84 13.24
N CYS A 205 -7.50 1.12 13.97
CA CYS A 205 -7.78 -0.28 13.75
C CYS A 205 -8.86 -0.50 12.68
N PHE A 206 -8.76 -1.62 11.96
CA PHE A 206 -9.77 -2.14 11.04
C PHE A 206 -11.19 -2.15 11.64
N PHE A 207 -11.35 -2.52 12.91
CA PHE A 207 -12.66 -2.62 13.55
C PHE A 207 -13.37 -1.27 13.70
N GLU A 208 -12.63 -0.16 13.85
CA GLU A 208 -13.21 1.18 13.90
C GLU A 208 -13.81 1.56 12.54
N ILE A 209 -13.08 1.29 11.45
CA ILE A 209 -13.58 1.51 10.09
C ILE A 209 -14.80 0.63 9.83
N LEU A 210 -14.72 -0.66 10.18
CA LEU A 210 -15.80 -1.61 9.98
C LEU A 210 -17.09 -1.15 10.69
N ARG A 211 -16.99 -0.63 11.91
CA ARG A 211 -18.14 -0.08 12.64
C ARG A 211 -18.75 1.14 11.93
N GLN A 212 -17.92 2.06 11.46
CA GLN A 212 -18.39 3.23 10.71
C GLN A 212 -19.13 2.85 9.44
N ILE A 213 -18.57 1.91 8.65
CA ILE A 213 -19.22 1.41 7.44
C ILE A 213 -20.56 0.77 7.78
N GLY A 214 -20.64 0.04 8.91
CA GLY A 214 -21.91 -0.48 9.40
C GLY A 214 -22.95 0.58 9.70
N GLY A 215 -22.57 1.63 10.43
CA GLY A 215 -23.45 2.76 10.69
C GLY A 215 -23.90 3.47 9.41
N ALA A 216 -22.99 3.62 8.43
CA ALA A 216 -23.32 4.15 7.11
C ALA A 216 -24.30 3.24 6.36
N PHE A 217 -24.07 1.93 6.37
CA PHE A 217 -24.96 0.96 5.73
C PHE A 217 -26.36 1.01 6.36
N ALA A 218 -26.47 0.93 7.68
CA ALA A 218 -27.74 1.04 8.41
C ALA A 218 -28.51 2.32 8.05
N LYS A 219 -27.80 3.43 7.83
CA LYS A 219 -28.38 4.73 7.48
C LYS A 219 -28.81 4.84 6.01
N PHE A 220 -27.97 4.38 5.08
CA PHE A 220 -28.15 4.63 3.65
C PHE A 220 -28.87 3.50 2.93
N TYR A 221 -28.69 2.25 3.37
CA TYR A 221 -29.30 1.09 2.74
C TYR A 221 -30.85 1.13 2.71
N PRO A 222 -31.56 1.53 3.80
CA PRO A 222 -33.01 1.70 3.74
C PRO A 222 -33.47 2.79 2.77
N LYS A 223 -32.57 3.73 2.43
CA LYS A 223 -32.82 4.88 1.55
C LYS A 223 -32.14 4.71 0.19
N ARG A 224 -31.69 3.51 -0.17
CA ARG A 224 -30.90 3.26 -1.39
C ARG A 224 -31.54 3.76 -2.69
N SER A 225 -32.88 3.76 -2.76
CA SER A 225 -33.64 4.32 -3.91
C SER A 225 -33.50 5.83 -4.09
N SER A 226 -33.03 6.54 -3.07
CA SER A 226 -32.76 7.98 -3.09
C SER A 226 -31.31 8.33 -3.41
N LEU A 227 -30.41 7.34 -3.44
CA LEU A 227 -29.01 7.54 -3.77
C LEU A 227 -28.84 7.77 -5.27
N SER A 228 -27.88 8.62 -5.63
CA SER A 228 -27.47 8.72 -7.04
C SER A 228 -26.85 7.41 -7.52
N ARG A 229 -26.83 7.17 -8.84
CA ARG A 229 -26.20 5.98 -9.42
C ARG A 229 -24.73 5.85 -8.99
N LYS A 230 -23.99 6.95 -8.91
CA LYS A 230 -22.59 6.96 -8.44
C LYS A 230 -22.51 6.52 -6.97
N GLU A 231 -23.34 7.07 -6.09
CA GLU A 231 -23.35 6.68 -4.67
C GLU A 231 -23.76 5.22 -4.48
N LEU A 232 -24.75 4.74 -5.22
CA LEU A 232 -25.18 3.35 -5.17
C LEU A 232 -24.05 2.40 -5.62
N HIS A 233 -23.32 2.76 -6.67
CA HIS A 233 -22.16 2.02 -7.15
C HIS A 233 -21.04 1.93 -6.09
N TYR A 234 -20.69 3.04 -5.44
CA TYR A 234 -19.69 2.99 -4.35
C TYR A 234 -20.20 2.28 -3.09
N LEU A 235 -21.51 2.30 -2.81
CA LEU A 235 -22.09 1.50 -1.74
C LEU A 235 -21.93 0.01 -2.02
N CYS A 236 -22.09 -0.42 -3.29
CA CYS A 236 -21.84 -1.80 -3.70
C CYS A 236 -20.37 -2.17 -3.50
N TYR A 237 -19.45 -1.35 -4.01
CA TYR A 237 -18.00 -1.54 -3.87
C TYR A 237 -17.54 -1.61 -2.40
N ALA A 238 -18.05 -0.72 -1.55
CA ALA A 238 -17.75 -0.77 -0.13
C ALA A 238 -18.17 -2.10 0.50
N LEU A 239 -19.34 -2.62 0.10
CA LEU A 239 -19.88 -3.87 0.63
C LEU A 239 -19.12 -5.11 0.10
N THR A 240 -18.72 -5.13 -1.17
CA THR A 240 -17.88 -6.22 -1.71
C THR A 240 -16.56 -6.31 -0.95
N HIS A 241 -15.94 -5.17 -0.66
CA HIS A 241 -14.68 -5.13 0.09
C HIS A 241 -14.83 -5.42 1.59
N VAL A 242 -16.00 -5.19 2.18
CA VAL A 242 -16.30 -5.74 3.51
C VAL A 242 -16.25 -7.27 3.47
N ILE A 243 -16.89 -7.89 2.48
CA ILE A 243 -16.84 -9.35 2.33
C ILE A 243 -15.41 -9.84 2.11
N PHE A 244 -14.67 -9.21 1.20
CA PHE A 244 -13.27 -9.56 0.93
C PHE A 244 -12.37 -9.41 2.15
N THR A 245 -12.48 -8.31 2.89
CA THR A 245 -11.63 -8.11 4.08
C THR A 245 -11.98 -9.08 5.20
N LEU A 246 -13.25 -9.50 5.34
CA LEU A 246 -13.65 -10.50 6.33
C LEU A 246 -13.20 -11.91 5.94
N ASN A 247 -13.24 -12.26 4.65
CA ASN A 247 -12.89 -13.59 4.18
C ASN A 247 -11.41 -13.74 3.79
N ASN A 248 -10.61 -12.70 4.03
CA ASN A 248 -9.23 -12.57 3.59
C ASN A 248 -9.07 -12.80 2.08
N PHE A 249 -9.93 -12.12 1.30
CA PHE A 249 -9.98 -12.14 -0.15
C PHE A 249 -10.05 -13.58 -0.69
N ASP A 250 -10.99 -14.37 -0.16
CA ASP A 250 -11.33 -15.74 -0.56
C ASP A 250 -10.47 -16.88 0.01
N GLU A 251 -9.58 -16.60 0.97
CA GLU A 251 -8.89 -17.66 1.71
C GLU A 251 -9.85 -18.46 2.61
N ARG A 252 -10.91 -17.81 3.10
CA ARG A 252 -11.79 -18.34 4.15
C ARG A 252 -13.25 -18.31 3.75
N ARG A 253 -13.99 -19.32 4.22
CA ARG A 253 -15.43 -19.41 4.03
C ARG A 253 -16.17 -18.51 5.00
N LEU A 254 -17.05 -17.63 4.50
CA LEU A 254 -17.97 -16.88 5.35
C LEU A 254 -19.20 -17.75 5.70
N SER A 255 -19.69 -17.58 6.94
CA SER A 255 -21.01 -18.12 7.28
C SER A 255 -22.09 -17.32 6.55
N PRO A 256 -23.08 -17.95 5.90
CA PRO A 256 -24.22 -17.23 5.34
C PRO A 256 -24.99 -16.43 6.39
N SER A 257 -24.93 -16.85 7.65
CA SER A 257 -25.58 -16.16 8.79
C SER A 257 -24.84 -14.92 9.27
N LEU A 258 -23.67 -14.61 8.71
CA LEU A 258 -22.85 -13.48 9.15
C LEU A 258 -23.50 -12.13 8.79
N PHE A 259 -24.28 -12.12 7.71
CA PHE A 259 -25.05 -10.98 7.27
C PHE A 259 -26.55 -11.33 7.28
N PRO A 260 -27.45 -10.34 7.52
CA PRO A 260 -28.87 -10.56 7.34
C PRO A 260 -29.21 -10.69 5.85
N GLU A 261 -30.32 -11.35 5.55
CA GLU A 261 -30.79 -11.65 4.18
C GLU A 261 -30.91 -10.43 3.27
N SER A 262 -31.10 -9.23 3.83
CA SER A 262 -31.14 -7.98 3.06
C SER A 262 -29.83 -7.70 2.31
N VAL A 263 -28.68 -8.10 2.85
CA VAL A 263 -27.36 -7.92 2.24
C VAL A 263 -27.20 -8.76 0.96
N PRO A 264 -27.33 -10.11 0.97
CA PRO A 264 -27.28 -10.89 -0.26
C PRO A 264 -28.45 -10.55 -1.20
N ALA A 265 -29.64 -10.19 -0.70
CA ALA A 265 -30.74 -9.73 -1.55
C ALA A 265 -30.38 -8.48 -2.36
N PHE A 266 -29.71 -7.52 -1.73
CA PHE A 266 -29.20 -6.33 -2.41
C PHE A 266 -28.15 -6.67 -3.47
N MET A 267 -27.17 -7.51 -3.12
CA MET A 267 -26.14 -7.92 -4.07
C MET A 267 -26.73 -8.62 -5.29
N ARG A 268 -27.76 -9.46 -5.11
CA ARG A 268 -28.50 -10.08 -6.24
C ARG A 268 -29.19 -9.03 -7.11
N GLU A 269 -29.82 -8.02 -6.52
CA GLU A 269 -30.43 -6.91 -7.25
C GLU A 269 -29.38 -6.16 -8.08
N GLN A 270 -28.25 -5.81 -7.47
CA GLN A 270 -27.18 -5.06 -8.12
C GLN A 270 -26.44 -5.89 -9.19
N LEU A 271 -26.35 -7.21 -9.01
CA LEU A 271 -25.79 -8.12 -10.01
C LEU A 271 -26.63 -8.09 -11.28
N VAL A 272 -27.95 -8.07 -11.17
CA VAL A 272 -28.85 -7.92 -12.32
C VAL A 272 -28.65 -6.56 -13.00
N VAL A 273 -28.47 -5.49 -12.23
CA VAL A 273 -28.18 -4.16 -12.78
C VAL A 273 -26.84 -4.17 -13.54
N ALA A 274 -25.76 -4.67 -12.95
CA ALA A 274 -24.44 -4.73 -13.59
C ALA A 274 -24.46 -5.52 -14.89
N MET A 275 -25.13 -6.69 -14.91
CA MET A 275 -25.30 -7.48 -16.14
C MET A 275 -26.08 -6.73 -17.23
N ASN A 276 -27.13 -6.00 -16.86
CA ASN A 276 -27.93 -5.21 -17.82
C ASN A 276 -27.16 -4.00 -18.37
N GLU A 277 -26.23 -3.46 -17.58
CA GLU A 277 -25.37 -2.34 -17.96
C GLU A 277 -24.11 -2.79 -18.74
N ASP A 278 -23.92 -4.11 -18.91
CA ASP A 278 -22.74 -4.72 -19.54
C ASP A 278 -21.44 -4.33 -18.82
N ASP A 279 -21.48 -4.43 -17.49
CA ASP A 279 -20.40 -4.12 -16.57
C ASP A 279 -19.83 -5.44 -15.98
N PRO A 280 -18.85 -6.07 -16.66
CA PRO A 280 -18.23 -7.30 -16.19
C PRO A 280 -17.39 -7.14 -14.92
N ASP A 281 -16.96 -5.92 -14.59
CA ASP A 281 -16.17 -5.64 -13.40
C ASP A 281 -17.04 -5.76 -12.14
N MET A 282 -18.10 -4.94 -12.07
CA MET A 282 -19.05 -5.00 -10.96
C MET A 282 -19.79 -6.35 -10.90
N ALA A 283 -20.16 -6.93 -12.04
CA ALA A 283 -20.80 -8.25 -12.07
C ALA A 283 -19.87 -9.36 -11.57
N GLY A 284 -18.56 -9.26 -11.85
CA GLY A 284 -17.54 -10.17 -11.33
C GLY A 284 -17.49 -10.11 -9.80
N GLU A 285 -17.25 -8.94 -9.22
CA GLU A 285 -17.17 -8.79 -7.76
C GLU A 285 -18.44 -9.25 -7.04
N LEU A 286 -19.62 -8.88 -7.56
CA LEU A 286 -20.90 -9.26 -6.95
C LEU A 286 -21.15 -10.76 -7.01
N LEU A 287 -20.85 -11.40 -8.15
CA LEU A 287 -20.96 -12.85 -8.29
C LEU A 287 -20.02 -13.57 -7.31
N ASP A 288 -18.78 -13.08 -7.23
CA ASP A 288 -17.76 -13.63 -6.35
C ASP A 288 -18.16 -13.54 -4.87
N CYS A 289 -18.59 -12.35 -4.44
CA CYS A 289 -19.12 -12.11 -3.10
C CYS A 289 -20.32 -13.00 -2.77
N LEU A 290 -21.28 -13.13 -3.68
CA LEU A 290 -22.45 -14.00 -3.47
C LEU A 290 -22.03 -15.46 -3.29
N LYS A 291 -21.08 -15.96 -4.09
CA LYS A 291 -20.50 -17.30 -3.91
C LYS A 291 -19.79 -17.44 -2.56
N CYS A 292 -19.09 -16.41 -2.11
CA CYS A 292 -18.45 -16.36 -0.79
C CYS A 292 -19.44 -16.42 0.38
N LEU A 293 -20.65 -15.89 0.18
CA LEU A 293 -21.77 -16.04 1.12
C LEU A 293 -22.49 -17.39 1.00
N GLY A 294 -22.06 -18.26 0.08
CA GLY A 294 -22.64 -19.59 -0.13
C GLY A 294 -23.94 -19.57 -0.96
N GLU A 295 -24.23 -18.48 -1.67
CA GLU A 295 -25.39 -18.37 -2.54
C GLU A 295 -25.32 -19.36 -3.71
N LYS A 296 -26.49 -19.84 -4.11
CA LYS A 296 -26.66 -20.81 -5.21
C LYS A 296 -27.92 -20.49 -6.01
N GLY A 297 -28.00 -20.99 -7.23
CA GLY A 297 -29.22 -20.98 -8.03
C GLY A 297 -29.06 -20.34 -9.41
N SER A 298 -30.20 -20.02 -10.02
CA SER A 298 -30.25 -19.54 -11.41
C SER A 298 -29.56 -18.21 -11.63
N HIS A 299 -29.50 -17.34 -10.62
CA HIS A 299 -28.82 -16.04 -10.70
C HIS A 299 -27.29 -16.19 -10.79
N ILE A 300 -26.70 -17.13 -10.04
CA ILE A 300 -25.27 -17.50 -10.14
C ILE A 300 -24.97 -18.00 -11.56
N GLN A 301 -25.75 -18.95 -12.06
CA GLN A 301 -25.58 -19.49 -13.42
C GLN A 301 -25.81 -18.44 -14.51
N ALA A 302 -26.71 -17.47 -14.29
CA ALA A 302 -26.95 -16.38 -15.22
C ALA A 302 -25.74 -15.43 -15.30
N ALA A 303 -25.15 -15.09 -14.15
CA ALA A 303 -23.97 -14.25 -14.06
C ALA A 303 -22.71 -14.92 -14.61
N GLU A 304 -22.48 -16.20 -14.32
CA GLU A 304 -21.39 -16.95 -14.97
C GLU A 304 -21.55 -16.91 -16.50
N ARG A 305 -22.74 -17.22 -17.02
CA ARG A 305 -23.00 -17.16 -18.47
C ARG A 305 -22.83 -15.75 -19.04
N PHE A 306 -23.14 -14.70 -18.27
CA PHE A 306 -22.86 -13.33 -18.66
C PHE A 306 -21.35 -13.10 -18.80
N LEU A 307 -20.54 -13.42 -17.80
CA LEU A 307 -19.08 -13.27 -17.86
C LEU A 307 -18.47 -14.05 -19.04
N LEU A 308 -18.92 -15.28 -19.30
CA LEU A 308 -18.44 -16.08 -20.44
C LEU A 308 -18.74 -15.44 -21.80
N ARG A 309 -19.89 -14.76 -21.92
CA ARG A 309 -20.27 -14.05 -23.14
C ARG A 309 -19.52 -12.73 -23.30
N SER A 310 -19.28 -12.02 -22.19
CA SER A 310 -18.61 -10.71 -22.18
C SER A 310 -17.09 -10.80 -22.32
N GLN A 311 -16.49 -11.99 -22.20
CA GLN A 311 -15.06 -12.19 -22.43
C GLN A 311 -14.66 -11.88 -23.89
N SER A 312 -13.62 -11.06 -24.05
CA SER A 312 -12.99 -10.74 -25.32
C SER A 312 -12.50 -12.02 -26.02
N LYS A 313 -12.97 -12.24 -27.26
CA LYS A 313 -12.50 -13.35 -28.09
C LYS A 313 -11.11 -13.14 -28.68
N LEU A 314 -10.60 -11.90 -28.64
CA LEU A 314 -9.30 -11.56 -29.23
C LEU A 314 -8.14 -11.93 -28.30
N ASP A 315 -8.28 -11.64 -27.01
CA ASP A 315 -7.18 -11.73 -26.05
C ASP A 315 -7.57 -12.34 -24.70
N GLY A 316 -8.84 -12.74 -24.51
CA GLY A 316 -9.30 -13.43 -23.30
C GLY A 316 -9.57 -12.54 -22.09
N GLY A 317 -9.37 -11.22 -22.18
CA GLY A 317 -9.67 -10.29 -21.10
C GLY A 317 -11.15 -9.86 -21.03
N TRP A 318 -11.50 -9.16 -19.96
CA TRP A 318 -12.78 -8.45 -19.79
C TRP A 318 -12.54 -6.95 -19.81
N VAL A 319 -13.55 -6.19 -20.24
CA VAL A 319 -13.46 -4.73 -20.32
C VAL A 319 -14.86 -4.14 -20.14
N CYS A 320 -14.97 -3.12 -19.31
CA CYS A 320 -16.20 -2.36 -19.17
C CYS A 320 -16.42 -1.43 -20.36
N LYS A 321 -17.68 -1.20 -20.73
CA LYS A 321 -18.01 -0.29 -21.81
C LYS A 321 -17.49 1.13 -21.52
N GLY A 322 -16.66 1.64 -22.42
CA GLY A 322 -16.15 3.01 -22.36
C GLY A 322 -14.90 3.17 -21.49
N GLU A 323 -14.43 2.10 -20.85
CA GLU A 323 -13.15 2.09 -20.17
C GLU A 323 -12.04 1.69 -21.13
N ALA A 324 -10.97 2.48 -21.15
CA ALA A 324 -9.89 2.32 -22.11
C ALA A 324 -8.51 2.20 -21.44
N ASP A 325 -8.41 2.48 -20.13
CA ASP A 325 -7.13 2.34 -19.45
C ASP A 325 -6.84 0.87 -19.13
N LEU A 326 -5.54 0.58 -19.09
CA LEU A 326 -5.04 -0.78 -18.92
C LEU A 326 -5.32 -1.33 -17.52
N PHE A 327 -5.47 -0.46 -16.51
CA PHE A 327 -5.68 -0.92 -15.14
C PHE A 327 -7.12 -1.38 -14.94
N SER A 328 -8.12 -0.59 -15.35
CA SER A 328 -9.52 -1.04 -15.25
C SER A 328 -9.76 -2.32 -16.03
N ARG A 329 -9.11 -2.47 -17.20
CA ARG A 329 -9.16 -3.71 -17.98
C ARG A 329 -8.53 -4.91 -17.25
N TYR A 330 -7.42 -4.67 -16.55
CA TYR A 330 -6.77 -5.68 -15.71
C TYR A 330 -7.68 -6.08 -14.55
N HIS A 331 -8.25 -5.10 -13.84
CA HIS A 331 -9.15 -5.29 -12.71
C HIS A 331 -10.42 -6.06 -13.11
N ALA A 332 -11.11 -5.63 -14.16
CA ALA A 332 -12.28 -6.33 -14.68
C ALA A 332 -11.99 -7.79 -15.05
N SER A 333 -10.80 -8.06 -15.62
CA SER A 333 -10.38 -9.41 -15.94
C SER A 333 -10.06 -10.23 -14.69
N LEU A 334 -9.50 -9.59 -13.67
CA LEU A 334 -9.21 -10.22 -12.40
C LEU A 334 -10.49 -10.68 -11.71
N VAL A 335 -11.43 -9.77 -11.47
CA VAL A 335 -12.65 -10.07 -10.73
C VAL A 335 -13.53 -11.08 -11.48
N ALA A 336 -13.52 -11.05 -12.82
CA ALA A 336 -14.19 -12.05 -13.64
C ALA A 336 -13.56 -13.45 -13.49
N VAL A 337 -12.22 -13.54 -13.43
CA VAL A 337 -11.53 -14.81 -13.19
C VAL A 337 -11.82 -15.35 -11.79
N ALA A 338 -11.75 -14.51 -10.75
CA ALA A 338 -12.09 -14.89 -9.37
C ALA A 338 -13.52 -15.43 -9.29
N ALA A 339 -14.48 -14.67 -9.83
CA ALA A 339 -15.88 -15.05 -9.86
C ALA A 339 -16.17 -16.35 -10.63
N LEU A 340 -15.36 -16.68 -11.64
CA LEU A 340 -15.46 -17.92 -12.40
C LEU A 340 -14.68 -19.09 -11.78
N LEU A 341 -13.83 -18.90 -10.78
CA LEU A 341 -13.18 -20.03 -10.11
C LEU A 341 -14.14 -20.69 -9.13
N ASP A 342 -14.08 -22.01 -8.96
CA ASP A 342 -14.85 -22.65 -7.89
C ASP A 342 -14.12 -22.44 -6.56
N HIS A 343 -14.85 -22.01 -5.52
CA HIS A 343 -14.21 -21.64 -4.27
C HIS A 343 -13.92 -22.87 -3.42
N SER A 344 -12.65 -23.04 -3.07
CA SER A 344 -12.17 -23.99 -2.09
C SER A 344 -11.57 -23.21 -0.91
N TYR A 345 -12.04 -23.46 0.31
CA TYR A 345 -11.63 -22.67 1.48
C TYR A 345 -10.78 -23.50 2.45
N ALA A 346 -9.70 -22.91 2.96
CA ALA A 346 -8.84 -23.57 3.94
C ALA A 346 -9.29 -23.36 5.40
N GLY A 347 -10.25 -22.48 5.64
CA GLY A 347 -10.77 -22.21 6.96
C GLY A 347 -12.07 -21.42 6.93
N CYS A 348 -12.54 -21.04 8.11
CA CYS A 348 -13.71 -20.21 8.29
C CYS A 348 -13.32 -18.75 8.60
N ALA A 349 -14.19 -17.84 8.19
CA ALA A 349 -14.13 -16.41 8.42
C ALA A 349 -15.12 -15.99 9.55
N PRO A 350 -14.99 -14.79 10.13
CA PRO A 350 -14.07 -13.71 9.76
C PRO A 350 -12.60 -14.01 10.08
N VAL A 351 -11.67 -13.50 9.26
CA VAL A 351 -10.22 -13.64 9.48
C VAL A 351 -9.77 -12.99 10.78
N PHE A 352 -10.47 -11.93 11.21
CA PHE A 352 -10.34 -11.35 12.53
C PHE A 352 -11.56 -11.74 13.37
N GLU A 353 -11.35 -12.53 14.42
CA GLU A 353 -12.44 -12.98 15.30
C GLU A 353 -13.26 -11.80 15.86
N GLY A 354 -12.59 -10.70 16.22
CA GLY A 354 -13.25 -9.47 16.70
C GLY A 354 -14.21 -8.81 15.71
N ALA A 355 -14.14 -9.12 14.41
CA ALA A 355 -15.09 -8.61 13.43
C ALA A 355 -16.50 -9.20 13.64
N ALA A 356 -16.59 -10.41 14.20
CA ALA A 356 -17.87 -11.04 14.52
C ALA A 356 -18.64 -10.29 15.62
N GLU A 357 -17.95 -9.50 16.45
CA GLU A 357 -18.58 -8.65 17.48
C GLU A 357 -19.15 -7.36 16.88
N VAL A 358 -18.53 -6.84 15.81
CA VAL A 358 -18.92 -5.57 15.19
C VAL A 358 -20.10 -5.72 14.22
N LEU A 359 -20.14 -6.81 13.44
CA LEU A 359 -21.15 -6.98 12.39
C LEU A 359 -22.60 -7.01 12.88
N PRO A 360 -22.95 -7.62 14.04
CA PRO A 360 -24.31 -7.55 14.56
C PRO A 360 -24.81 -6.11 14.79
N GLU A 361 -23.93 -5.17 15.15
CA GLU A 361 -24.29 -3.76 15.40
C GLU A 361 -24.92 -3.09 14.17
N TRP A 362 -24.58 -3.54 12.97
CA TRP A 362 -25.05 -2.96 11.70
C TRP A 362 -26.57 -3.10 11.52
N PHE A 363 -27.17 -4.08 12.20
CA PHE A 363 -28.54 -4.52 11.91
C PHE A 363 -29.46 -4.52 13.14
N VAL A 364 -28.93 -4.14 14.31
CA VAL A 364 -29.68 -4.15 15.59
C VAL A 364 -30.48 -2.86 15.83
N SER A 365 -30.28 -1.78 15.07
CA SER A 365 -30.96 -0.50 15.35
C SER A 365 -31.80 0.03 14.18
N THR A 366 -33.08 -0.37 14.15
CA THR A 366 -34.15 0.34 13.41
C THR A 366 -35.17 1.00 14.34
N THR A 367 -34.79 1.34 15.57
CA THR A 367 -35.56 2.31 16.35
C THR A 367 -35.19 3.71 15.84
N PRO A 368 -36.16 4.59 15.55
CA PRO A 368 -35.85 5.94 15.08
C PRO A 368 -34.87 6.60 16.05
N ILE A 369 -33.81 7.18 15.49
CA ILE A 369 -32.73 7.87 16.19
C ILE A 369 -33.34 9.04 16.98
N GLY A 370 -33.80 8.76 18.20
CA GLY A 370 -33.73 9.71 19.30
C GLY A 370 -32.26 10.02 19.55
N GLU A 371 -32.00 11.24 20.02
CA GLU A 371 -30.68 11.84 20.23
C GLU A 371 -29.56 10.85 20.58
N PRO A 372 -28.33 11.05 20.06
CA PRO A 372 -27.21 10.14 20.28
C PRO A 372 -27.06 9.83 21.76
N SER A 373 -27.40 8.60 22.15
CA SER A 373 -27.25 8.15 23.53
C SER A 373 -25.76 8.24 23.90
N PRO A 374 -25.37 9.00 24.94
CA PRO A 374 -23.97 9.19 25.30
C PRO A 374 -23.33 7.99 26.02
N SER A 375 -23.92 6.79 25.94
CA SER A 375 -23.50 5.64 26.74
C SER A 375 -23.44 4.34 25.95
N TYR A 376 -22.46 4.21 25.07
CA TYR A 376 -21.83 2.91 24.78
C TYR A 376 -20.30 3.08 24.76
N THR A 377 -19.77 3.46 25.90
CA THR A 377 -18.33 3.50 26.22
C THR A 377 -17.91 2.22 26.96
N LYS A 378 -18.31 1.05 26.45
CA LYS A 378 -17.49 -0.13 26.75
C LYS A 378 -16.44 -0.16 25.64
N PRO A 379 -15.22 0.40 25.85
CA PRO A 379 -14.17 0.25 24.87
C PRO A 379 -14.01 -1.25 24.67
N ILE A 380 -14.39 -1.75 23.48
CA ILE A 380 -13.87 -3.01 23.01
C ILE A 380 -12.38 -2.79 23.03
N SER A 381 -11.72 -3.52 23.92
CA SER A 381 -10.31 -3.36 24.13
C SER A 381 -9.63 -3.54 22.77
N CYS A 382 -8.94 -2.49 22.30
CA CYS A 382 -8.18 -2.55 21.06
C CYS A 382 -7.06 -3.62 21.13
N THR A 383 -6.92 -4.32 22.27
CA THR A 383 -6.18 -5.59 22.42
C THR A 383 -6.65 -6.70 21.48
N LEU A 384 -7.82 -6.62 20.85
CA LEU A 384 -8.19 -7.57 19.79
C LEU A 384 -7.38 -7.37 18.49
N CYS A 385 -6.72 -6.22 18.37
CA CYS A 385 -5.71 -5.93 17.37
C CYS A 385 -4.46 -5.41 18.11
N ASP A 386 -3.67 -6.33 18.71
CA ASP A 386 -2.41 -6.06 19.42
C ASP A 386 -1.48 -5.01 18.75
N VAL A 387 -1.66 -4.80 17.45
CA VAL A 387 -1.02 -3.78 16.62
C VAL A 387 -1.10 -2.38 17.27
N ASP A 388 -2.28 -1.82 17.55
CA ASP A 388 -2.36 -0.39 17.92
C ASP A 388 -1.81 -0.08 19.32
N HIS A 389 -1.97 -0.99 20.30
CA HIS A 389 -1.40 -0.80 21.63
C HIS A 389 0.12 -1.00 21.65
N THR A 390 0.63 -1.96 20.89
CA THR A 390 2.08 -2.17 20.77
C THR A 390 2.72 -1.01 20.00
N HIS A 391 2.08 -0.48 18.95
CA HIS A 391 2.60 0.65 18.18
C HIS A 391 2.56 1.98 18.93
N GLU A 392 1.50 2.28 19.70
CA GLU A 392 1.49 3.49 20.53
C GLU A 392 2.58 3.42 21.61
N GLN A 393 2.77 2.24 22.22
CA GLN A 393 3.89 2.00 23.15
C GLN A 393 5.25 2.08 22.45
N ASP A 394 5.44 1.46 21.30
CA ASP A 394 6.70 1.46 20.54
C ASP A 394 7.01 2.88 20.03
N ARG A 395 6.01 3.63 19.59
CA ARG A 395 6.12 5.04 19.20
C ARG A 395 6.52 5.88 20.40
N GLN A 396 5.87 5.70 21.54
CA GLN A 396 6.22 6.39 22.77
C GLN A 396 7.64 6.04 23.22
N GLN A 397 8.02 4.75 23.19
CA GLN A 397 9.38 4.28 23.49
C GLN A 397 10.42 4.85 22.54
N ALA A 398 10.13 4.93 21.23
CA ALA A 398 11.02 5.53 20.25
C ALA A 398 11.17 7.04 20.47
N GLN A 399 10.08 7.75 20.77
CA GLN A 399 10.12 9.18 21.13
C GLN A 399 10.93 9.42 22.41
N ASP A 400 10.75 8.58 23.42
CA ASP A 400 11.46 8.67 24.69
C ASP A 400 12.94 8.27 24.53
N ALA A 401 13.25 7.30 23.67
CA ALA A 401 14.62 6.99 23.27
C ALA A 401 15.28 8.18 22.57
N VAL A 402 14.58 8.87 21.66
CA VAL A 402 15.08 10.10 21.01
C VAL A 402 15.37 11.18 22.05
N LYS A 403 14.46 11.42 23.01
CA LYS A 403 14.69 12.36 24.11
C LYS A 403 15.92 11.96 24.93
N ALA A 404 16.01 10.70 25.34
CA ALA A 404 17.13 10.16 26.12
C ALA A 404 18.47 10.26 25.35
N SER A 405 18.46 10.09 24.03
CA SER A 405 19.68 10.19 23.21
C SER A 405 20.28 11.59 23.16
N LYS A 406 19.48 12.64 23.39
CA LYS A 406 19.97 14.03 23.38
C LYS A 406 20.89 14.36 24.56
N THR A 407 20.70 13.67 25.69
CA THR A 407 21.54 13.84 26.89
C THR A 407 22.61 12.76 27.02
N MET A 408 22.66 11.82 26.07
CA MET A 408 23.54 10.67 26.12
C MET A 408 24.97 11.06 25.73
N ALA A 409 25.93 10.82 26.63
CA ALA A 409 27.34 10.94 26.33
C ALA A 409 27.77 9.81 25.36
N ILE A 410 28.06 10.19 24.11
CA ILE A 410 28.51 9.25 23.07
C ILE A 410 30.02 9.05 23.19
N GLN A 411 30.42 7.97 23.85
CA GLN A 411 31.81 7.58 24.02
C GLN A 411 32.01 6.11 23.67
N TRP A 412 33.17 5.77 23.12
CA TRP A 412 33.58 4.40 22.84
C TRP A 412 34.32 3.80 24.05
N PRO A 413 34.04 2.54 24.44
CA PRO A 413 32.94 1.71 23.98
C PRO A 413 31.59 2.21 24.52
N LEU A 414 30.53 2.06 23.73
CA LEU A 414 29.20 2.51 24.14
C LEU A 414 28.71 1.66 25.35
N PRO A 415 28.30 2.27 26.48
CA PRO A 415 27.77 1.55 27.63
C PRO A 415 26.56 0.67 27.28
N GLN A 416 26.37 -0.45 27.98
CA GLN A 416 25.30 -1.41 27.66
C GLN A 416 23.90 -0.81 27.76
N GLN A 417 23.67 0.09 28.73
CA GLN A 417 22.40 0.82 28.85
C GLN A 417 22.14 1.71 27.62
N HIS A 418 23.17 2.42 27.15
CA HIS A 418 23.08 3.24 25.95
C HIS A 418 22.87 2.40 24.68
N LYS A 419 23.43 1.18 24.59
CA LYS A 419 23.15 0.28 23.45
C LYS A 419 21.66 -0.07 23.33
N LYS A 420 20.96 -0.28 24.46
CA LYS A 420 19.51 -0.52 24.46
C LYS A 420 18.75 0.70 23.95
N THR A 421 19.08 1.90 24.46
CA THR A 421 18.48 3.15 23.96
C THR A 421 18.75 3.34 22.48
N VAL A 422 19.99 3.13 22.02
CA VAL A 422 20.35 3.25 20.60
C VAL A 422 19.60 2.23 19.74
N ALA A 423 19.36 1.01 20.22
CA ALA A 423 18.60 0.02 19.47
C ALA A 423 17.17 0.49 19.14
N LEU A 424 16.56 1.24 20.06
CA LEU A 424 15.22 1.81 19.95
C LEU A 424 15.16 3.13 19.15
N LEU A 425 16.31 3.70 18.77
CA LEU A 425 16.33 4.95 18.00
C LEU A 425 15.96 4.74 16.53
N PRO A 426 15.37 5.76 15.88
CA PRO A 426 15.22 5.78 14.42
C PRO A 426 16.58 5.59 13.71
N VAL A 427 16.58 4.90 12.57
CA VAL A 427 17.80 4.56 11.79
C VAL A 427 18.74 5.75 11.59
N MET A 428 18.21 6.91 11.21
CA MET A 428 19.03 8.11 10.99
C MET A 428 19.78 8.54 12.26
N HIS A 429 19.15 8.45 13.43
CA HIS A 429 19.79 8.74 14.71
C HIS A 429 20.83 7.66 15.06
N ARG A 430 20.53 6.38 14.79
CA ARG A 430 21.50 5.28 14.98
C ARG A 430 22.74 5.47 14.12
N MET A 431 22.58 5.91 12.87
CA MET A 431 23.69 6.21 11.97
C MET A 431 24.55 7.38 12.49
N GLN A 432 23.92 8.49 12.90
CA GLN A 432 24.65 9.63 13.49
C GLN A 432 25.44 9.24 14.74
N ILE A 433 24.85 8.41 15.61
CA ILE A 433 25.54 7.91 16.82
C ILE A 433 26.69 6.98 16.44
N ARG A 434 26.50 6.11 15.44
CA ARG A 434 27.56 5.23 14.93
C ARG A 434 28.74 6.02 14.38
N GLU A 435 28.50 7.09 13.62
CA GLU A 435 29.55 7.96 13.09
C GLU A 435 30.32 8.66 14.22
N LYS A 436 29.61 9.19 15.22
CA LYS A 436 30.23 9.79 16.42
C LYS A 436 31.08 8.77 17.19
N LEU A 437 30.58 7.55 17.38
CA LEU A 437 31.32 6.47 18.05
C LEU A 437 32.60 6.07 17.30
N LEU A 438 32.54 6.04 15.96
CA LEU A 438 33.72 5.75 15.14
C LEU A 438 34.76 6.87 15.25
N ALA A 439 34.32 8.13 15.22
CA ALA A 439 35.19 9.29 15.41
C ALA A 439 35.89 9.27 16.78
N ASP A 440 35.13 9.05 17.86
CA ASP A 440 35.68 8.96 19.22
C ASP A 440 36.67 7.79 19.37
N LYS A 441 36.34 6.61 18.82
CA LYS A 441 37.25 5.45 18.79
C LYS A 441 38.60 5.81 18.13
N VAL A 442 38.58 6.48 16.98
CA VAL A 442 39.80 6.91 16.28
C VAL A 442 40.58 7.92 17.13
N GLN A 443 39.89 8.86 17.78
CA GLN A 443 40.52 9.85 18.66
C GLN A 443 41.22 9.18 19.86
N GLN A 444 40.54 8.24 20.55
CA GLN A 444 41.11 7.50 21.68
C GLN A 444 42.31 6.64 21.27
N GLN A 445 42.23 5.96 20.12
CA GLN A 445 43.34 5.16 19.59
C GLN A 445 44.55 6.05 19.24
N THR A 446 44.30 7.22 18.66
CA THR A 446 45.35 8.21 18.34
C THR A 446 46.01 8.75 19.61
N HIS A 447 45.21 9.07 20.64
CA HIS A 447 45.73 9.52 21.93
C HIS A 447 46.62 8.44 22.58
N THR A 448 46.14 7.19 22.59
CA THR A 448 46.89 6.04 23.12
C THR A 448 48.21 5.85 22.39
N LEU A 449 48.21 5.95 21.05
CA LEU A 449 49.43 5.84 20.26
C LEU A 449 50.42 6.97 20.57
N ARG A 450 49.94 8.22 20.66
CA ARG A 450 50.77 9.39 21.03
C ARG A 450 51.37 9.23 22.42
N GLN A 451 50.61 8.69 23.37
CA GLN A 451 51.12 8.41 24.71
C GLN A 451 52.24 7.37 24.68
N LYS A 452 52.03 6.24 23.98
CA LYS A 452 53.07 5.22 23.80
C LYS A 452 54.35 5.74 23.14
N ILE A 453 54.22 6.65 22.16
CA ILE A 453 55.38 7.30 21.53
C ILE A 453 56.12 8.17 22.56
N ARG A 454 55.40 8.99 23.33
CA ARG A 454 56.01 9.82 24.39
C ARG A 454 56.70 8.98 25.46
N ASP A 455 56.08 7.88 25.88
CA ASP A 455 56.64 6.98 26.88
C ASP A 455 57.92 6.30 26.35
N ALA A 456 57.92 5.85 25.09
CA ALA A 456 59.10 5.27 24.44
C ALA A 456 60.24 6.29 24.22
N ASP A 457 59.91 7.53 23.86
CA ASP A 457 60.91 8.60 23.74
C ASP A 457 61.48 9.00 25.12
N PHE A 458 60.65 8.99 26.16
CA PHE A 458 61.09 9.20 27.54
C PHE A 458 62.03 8.08 28.01
N GLU A 459 61.70 6.81 27.76
CA GLU A 459 62.59 5.68 28.08
C GLU A 459 63.93 5.77 27.34
N ARG A 460 63.92 6.17 26.06
CA ARG A 460 65.15 6.42 25.30
C ARG A 460 65.98 7.57 25.87
N PHE A 461 65.33 8.65 26.31
CA PHE A 461 66.01 9.78 26.93
C PHE A 461 66.66 9.37 28.27
N VAL A 462 65.97 8.60 29.10
CA VAL A 462 66.47 8.12 30.39
C VAL A 462 67.59 7.09 30.23
N CYS A 463 67.47 6.15 29.28
CA CYS A 463 68.47 5.10 29.07
C CYS A 463 69.66 5.53 28.20
N GLY A 464 69.47 6.50 27.29
CA GLY A 464 70.50 7.01 26.38
C GLY A 464 71.55 7.92 27.04
N GLY A 465 71.29 8.43 28.23
CA GLY A 465 72.20 9.31 28.97
C GLY A 465 73.48 8.64 29.50
N SER A 466 73.59 7.30 29.47
CA SER A 466 74.77 6.58 30.01
C SER A 466 75.75 6.03 28.97
N SER A 467 75.52 6.18 27.67
CA SER A 467 76.42 5.63 26.63
C SER A 467 77.16 6.67 25.78
N ALA A 468 76.98 7.98 26.04
CA ALA A 468 77.67 9.04 25.28
C ALA A 468 79.13 9.32 25.73
N ALA A 469 79.74 8.45 26.57
CA ALA A 469 81.09 8.66 27.10
C ALA A 469 82.21 7.78 26.49
N ARG A 470 81.94 6.92 25.52
CA ARG A 470 82.99 6.17 24.81
C ARG A 470 82.58 5.89 23.38
N ILE A 471 83.02 6.70 22.41
CA ILE A 471 83.65 6.28 21.13
C ILE A 471 84.26 7.54 20.50
N ILE A 472 85.53 7.85 20.81
CA ILE A 472 86.44 8.58 19.91
C ILE A 472 87.79 7.85 19.97
N SER A 473 88.22 7.32 18.83
CA SER A 473 89.48 6.63 18.44
C SER A 473 89.20 5.20 17.97
N GLY A 474 89.63 4.75 16.79
CA GLY A 474 90.53 5.33 15.81
C GLY A 474 90.37 4.73 14.40
N ARG A 475 91.19 5.29 13.52
CA ARG A 475 91.34 5.08 12.08
C ARG A 475 91.68 3.63 11.67
N GLY A 476 91.35 3.30 10.43
CA GLY A 476 92.02 2.24 9.67
C GLY A 476 91.38 2.05 8.28
N ASP A 477 92.10 2.47 7.25
CA ASP A 477 91.79 2.36 5.82
C ASP A 477 91.61 0.91 5.31
N GLY A 478 90.90 0.74 4.19
CA GLY A 478 91.00 -0.47 3.37
C GLY A 478 89.86 -0.69 2.37
N ASP A 479 90.17 -0.48 1.08
CA ASP A 479 89.39 -0.78 -0.12
C ASP A 479 88.82 -2.22 -0.19
N ALA A 480 87.62 -2.38 -0.77
CA ALA A 480 87.35 -3.18 -1.99
C ALA A 480 85.86 -3.61 -2.14
N ARG A 481 85.27 -3.16 -3.24
CA ARG A 481 84.34 -3.81 -4.19
C ARG A 481 83.51 -5.07 -3.83
N LEU A 482 82.25 -4.98 -4.28
CA LEU A 482 81.32 -5.98 -4.88
C LEU A 482 80.18 -6.56 -4.04
N ASP A 483 78.98 -6.31 -4.61
CA ASP A 483 77.79 -7.15 -4.78
C ASP A 483 76.84 -7.57 -3.66
N SER A 484 75.57 -7.38 -4.04
CA SER A 484 74.39 -8.20 -3.77
C SER A 484 73.52 -7.92 -2.53
N GLU A 485 72.29 -7.55 -2.87
CA GLU A 485 71.05 -8.16 -2.38
C GLU A 485 70.57 -7.95 -0.93
N ALA A 486 69.52 -7.12 -0.88
CA ALA A 486 68.17 -7.54 -0.48
C ALA A 486 67.64 -7.14 0.91
N HIS A 487 66.43 -6.58 0.80
CA HIS A 487 65.31 -6.58 1.73
C HIS A 487 65.30 -5.61 2.92
N GLY A 488 64.34 -4.69 2.88
CA GLY A 488 63.78 -4.12 4.10
C GLY A 488 62.97 -2.84 3.94
N LEU A 489 61.68 -2.98 3.58
CA LEU A 489 60.58 -2.06 3.93
C LEU A 489 60.60 -0.62 3.36
N LYS A 490 60.01 -0.50 2.17
CA LYS A 490 59.29 0.70 1.72
C LYS A 490 58.08 0.94 2.63
N LEU A 491 58.10 2.01 3.42
CA LEU A 491 56.90 2.57 4.04
C LEU A 491 56.40 3.78 3.23
N LEU A 492 55.13 3.66 2.84
CA LEU A 492 54.32 4.59 2.08
C LEU A 492 54.33 6.01 2.65
N ARG A 493 54.92 6.96 1.91
CA ARG A 493 54.51 8.37 1.94
C ARG A 493 53.31 8.54 1.02
N TYR A 494 52.10 8.44 1.56
CA TYR A 494 50.92 9.05 0.95
C TYR A 494 50.48 10.20 1.86
N ALA A 495 51.00 11.39 1.56
CA ALA A 495 50.51 12.63 2.13
C ALA A 495 49.25 13.03 1.35
N SER A 496 48.17 13.17 2.11
CA SER A 496 46.91 13.85 1.84
C SER A 496 47.05 15.07 0.91
N LYS A 497 46.48 14.97 -0.31
CA LYS A 497 46.05 16.15 -1.08
C LYS A 497 44.61 16.47 -0.69
N HIS A 498 44.41 17.58 0.02
CA HIS A 498 43.10 18.19 0.22
C HIS A 498 42.63 18.84 -1.11
N PRO A 499 41.33 18.80 -1.44
CA PRO A 499 40.77 19.64 -2.50
C PRO A 499 40.62 21.10 -2.02
N PRO A 500 40.66 22.10 -2.93
CA PRO A 500 40.52 23.51 -2.58
C PRO A 500 39.07 23.86 -2.16
N PRO A 501 38.87 24.95 -1.39
CA PRO A 501 37.55 25.35 -0.94
C PRO A 501 36.70 25.92 -2.08
N LEU A 502 35.39 25.62 -2.04
CA LEU A 502 34.38 26.21 -2.92
C LEU A 502 34.13 27.69 -2.57
N PRO A 503 33.78 28.53 -3.55
CA PRO A 503 33.49 29.95 -3.31
C PRO A 503 32.15 30.16 -2.57
N PRO A 504 31.99 31.29 -1.86
CA PRO A 504 30.80 31.55 -1.04
C PRO A 504 29.56 31.84 -1.90
N VAL A 505 28.45 31.21 -1.53
CA VAL A 505 27.11 31.47 -2.05
C VAL A 505 26.62 32.81 -1.51
N ARG A 506 26.29 33.75 -2.42
CA ARG A 506 25.64 35.02 -2.07
C ARG A 506 24.20 34.76 -1.64
N HIS A 507 23.87 35.09 -0.40
CA HIS A 507 22.50 35.27 0.05
C HIS A 507 21.97 36.63 -0.43
N THR A 508 20.97 36.63 -1.30
CA THR A 508 20.16 37.82 -1.59
C THR A 508 19.02 37.92 -0.57
N SER A 509 19.17 38.84 0.38
CA SER A 509 18.10 39.35 1.23
C SER A 509 17.29 40.43 0.49
N GLY A 510 15.98 40.24 0.35
CA GLY A 510 15.01 41.29 0.00
C GLY A 510 13.71 40.98 0.73
N ARG A 511 13.52 41.50 1.95
CA ARG A 511 12.92 42.79 2.31
C ARG A 511 11.42 42.86 2.03
N SER A 512 10.70 42.75 3.15
CA SER A 512 9.35 43.22 3.48
C SER A 512 8.81 44.41 2.71
N GLN A 513 7.51 44.36 2.41
CA GLN A 513 6.62 45.52 2.57
C GLN A 513 5.18 45.07 2.86
N GLU A 514 4.67 45.58 3.97
CA GLU A 514 3.25 45.72 4.32
C GLU A 514 2.57 46.67 3.33
N ASN A 515 1.30 46.46 2.98
CA ASN A 515 0.17 47.22 3.53
C ASN A 515 -1.15 47.00 2.75
N GLU A 516 -2.22 47.10 3.56
CA GLU A 516 -3.52 47.71 3.28
C GLU A 516 -4.63 46.97 2.51
N SER A 517 -5.71 46.84 3.28
CA SER A 517 -7.12 46.68 2.97
C SER A 517 -7.66 47.55 1.84
N THR A 518 -8.64 47.04 1.09
CA THR A 518 -9.86 47.78 0.78
C THR A 518 -10.98 46.85 0.33
N SER A 519 -12.14 47.04 0.96
CA SER A 519 -13.45 46.49 0.65
C SER A 519 -14.01 47.03 -0.67
N TRP A 520 -14.58 46.21 -1.54
CA TRP A 520 -15.65 46.64 -2.45
C TRP A 520 -16.70 45.54 -2.64
N SER A 521 -17.94 46.00 -2.67
CA SER A 521 -19.23 45.33 -2.64
C SER A 521 -19.66 44.68 -3.97
N ALA A 522 -20.64 43.77 -3.87
CA ALA A 522 -21.45 43.15 -4.92
C ALA A 522 -22.11 44.19 -5.89
N SER A 523 -22.64 43.90 -7.09
CA SER A 523 -23.31 42.73 -7.68
C SER A 523 -23.50 42.95 -9.23
N PRO A 524 -24.41 42.29 -9.99
CA PRO A 524 -24.17 41.13 -10.84
C PRO A 524 -24.43 41.38 -12.35
N ARG A 525 -23.89 40.54 -13.25
CA ARG A 525 -24.44 40.18 -14.59
C ARG A 525 -23.43 39.36 -15.40
N ARG A 526 -23.30 38.06 -15.11
CA ARG A 526 -22.69 37.08 -16.03
C ARG A 526 -23.25 35.69 -15.74
N HIS A 527 -24.51 35.45 -16.14
CA HIS A 527 -25.06 34.09 -16.12
C HIS A 527 -25.71 33.63 -17.44
N ASP A 528 -25.73 34.48 -18.47
CA ASP A 528 -26.50 34.21 -19.71
C ASP A 528 -25.65 33.96 -20.97
N LEU A 529 -24.32 34.01 -20.86
CA LEU A 529 -23.40 33.81 -22.00
C LEU A 529 -22.73 32.43 -22.03
N GLU A 530 -22.73 31.69 -20.91
CA GLU A 530 -22.09 30.36 -20.83
C GLU A 530 -23.01 29.21 -21.23
N GLN A 531 -24.34 29.36 -21.11
CA GLN A 531 -25.28 28.34 -21.59
C GLN A 531 -25.37 28.26 -23.12
N ARG A 532 -25.11 29.37 -23.84
CA ARG A 532 -25.12 29.37 -25.33
C ARG A 532 -23.85 28.74 -25.94
N ARG A 533 -22.71 28.74 -25.24
CA ARG A 533 -21.49 28.04 -25.70
C ARG A 533 -21.52 26.53 -25.45
N ALA A 534 -22.24 26.08 -24.41
CA ALA A 534 -22.37 24.65 -24.11
C ALA A 534 -23.29 23.90 -25.10
N LEU A 535 -24.31 24.57 -25.65
CA LEU A 535 -25.23 23.97 -26.63
C LEU A 535 -24.63 23.90 -28.05
N SER A 536 -23.86 24.91 -28.47
CA SER A 536 -23.20 24.93 -29.78
C SER A 536 -22.14 23.82 -29.94
N ASN A 537 -21.41 23.48 -28.88
CA ASN A 537 -20.43 22.38 -28.90
C ASN A 537 -21.06 20.97 -28.91
N ARG A 538 -22.34 20.84 -28.57
CA ARG A 538 -23.06 19.55 -28.53
C ARG A 538 -23.59 19.18 -29.92
N GLU A 539 -23.97 20.17 -30.73
CA GLU A 539 -24.41 19.95 -32.11
C GLU A 539 -23.23 19.64 -33.06
N SER A 540 -22.08 20.29 -32.90
CA SER A 540 -20.90 20.02 -33.74
C SER A 540 -20.32 18.60 -33.57
N ARG A 541 -20.51 17.97 -32.41
CA ARG A 541 -20.11 16.57 -32.15
C ARG A 541 -21.12 15.54 -32.68
N GLY A 542 -22.36 15.93 -32.92
CA GLY A 542 -23.39 15.07 -33.52
C GLY A 542 -23.19 14.85 -35.02
N THR A 543 -22.65 15.85 -35.72
CA THR A 543 -22.51 15.84 -37.19
C THR A 543 -21.27 15.06 -37.66
N LEU A 544 -20.16 15.11 -36.91
CA LEU A 544 -18.95 14.31 -37.20
C LEU A 544 -19.16 12.80 -37.01
N LYS A 545 -20.13 12.41 -36.17
CA LYS A 545 -20.46 10.99 -35.90
C LYS A 545 -21.27 10.33 -37.01
N ARG A 546 -21.87 11.11 -37.94
CA ARG A 546 -22.63 10.58 -39.09
C ARG A 546 -21.81 10.49 -40.39
N GLN A 547 -20.61 11.07 -40.43
CA GLN A 547 -19.71 10.97 -41.60
C GLN A 547 -18.64 9.87 -41.45
N LEU A 548 -18.52 9.24 -40.28
CA LEU A 548 -17.63 8.09 -40.04
C LEU A 548 -18.36 6.73 -40.04
N ILE A 549 -19.67 6.73 -40.35
CA ILE A 549 -20.51 5.53 -40.51
C ILE A 549 -21.16 5.53 -41.92
N ARG A 550 -20.42 6.05 -42.90
CA ARG A 550 -20.54 5.79 -44.34
C ARG A 550 -19.12 5.59 -44.84
#